data_AF-A0AAD0YDH1-F1
#
_entry.id   AF-A0AAD0YDH1-F1
#
_cell.length_a   1.000
_cell.length_b   1.000
_cell.length_c   1.000
_cell.angle_alpha   90.00
_cell.angle_beta   90.00
_cell.angle_gamma   90.00
#
_symmetry.space_group_name_H-M   'P 1'
#
loop_
_entity.id
_entity.type
_entity.pdbx_description
1 polymer ?
#
loop_
_entity_poly.entity_id
_entity_poly.type
_entity_poly.pdbx_seq_one_letter_code
_entity_poly.pdbx_strand_id
1 'polypeptide(L)'
;MINLMKKTLLFFLIIFKTSVFCQVGFVSNINTKLKHIHAEVGDNIEVQFTEVLDYDASDFIKQLTIQTKKPNDFDFKILNNNSFLSDKKQREYLREYCNKNNIEKLIILYRNPFFAQNSPYRNLHNLKFDFGILTQERKRKTIYYMNRMILAYYNVKEDKLLSTFLSGENSFHKEYFKRELNMNVVDAESKKLNNSSEVENDFIKKFENRLKMNFEEAVKK
;
A
#
# COMPACT_ATOMS: atom_id res chain seq x y z
N MET A 1 -8.94 -37.11 -41.05
CA MET A 1 -9.68 -36.03 -40.34
C MET A 1 -9.33 -35.92 -38.85
N ILE A 2 -9.34 -37.02 -38.07
CA ILE A 2 -9.08 -37.02 -36.61
C ILE A 2 -7.73 -36.38 -36.23
N ASN A 3 -6.67 -36.59 -37.02
CA ASN A 3 -5.34 -36.05 -36.75
C ASN A 3 -5.24 -34.53 -36.99
N LEU A 4 -6.07 -33.97 -37.87
CA LEU A 4 -6.12 -32.53 -38.12
C LEU A 4 -6.86 -31.85 -36.95
N MET A 5 -8.03 -32.38 -36.54
CA MET A 5 -8.78 -31.89 -35.38
C MET A 5 -7.97 -31.93 -34.07
N LYS A 6 -7.20 -32.99 -33.82
CA LYS A 6 -6.33 -33.08 -32.63
C LYS A 6 -5.21 -32.03 -32.65
N LYS A 7 -4.60 -31.75 -33.82
CA LYS A 7 -3.59 -30.71 -33.96
C LYS A 7 -4.18 -29.31 -33.79
N THR A 8 -5.37 -29.06 -34.36
CA THR A 8 -6.09 -27.79 -34.18
C THR A 8 -6.48 -27.56 -32.72
N LEU A 9 -6.96 -28.59 -32.02
CA LEU A 9 -7.31 -28.51 -30.59
C LEU A 9 -6.09 -28.25 -29.70
N LEU A 10 -4.95 -28.89 -29.99
CA LEU A 10 -3.69 -28.67 -29.28
C LEU A 10 -3.17 -27.24 -29.51
N PHE A 11 -3.29 -26.74 -30.75
CA PHE A 11 -2.93 -25.36 -31.10
C PHE A 11 -3.84 -24.35 -30.38
N PHE A 12 -5.15 -24.60 -30.31
CA PHE A 12 -6.09 -23.79 -29.53
C PHE A 12 -5.79 -23.83 -28.03
N LEU A 13 -5.42 -24.98 -27.46
CA LEU A 13 -5.03 -25.11 -26.05
C LEU A 13 -3.71 -24.40 -25.73
N ILE A 14 -2.74 -24.43 -26.64
CA ILE A 14 -1.47 -23.70 -26.51
C ILE A 14 -1.73 -22.19 -26.62
N ILE A 15 -2.55 -21.75 -27.58
CA ILE A 15 -2.97 -20.35 -27.70
C ILE A 15 -3.70 -19.92 -26.43
N PHE A 16 -4.68 -20.69 -25.93
CA PHE A 16 -5.41 -20.37 -24.70
C PHE A 16 -4.51 -20.27 -23.46
N LYS A 17 -3.46 -21.11 -23.36
CA LYS A 17 -2.45 -20.98 -22.30
C LYS A 17 -1.59 -19.73 -22.43
N THR A 18 -1.40 -19.21 -23.65
CA THR A 18 -0.58 -18.03 -23.91
C THR A 18 -1.37 -16.72 -24.02
N SER A 19 -2.70 -16.75 -24.23
CA SER A 19 -3.47 -15.59 -24.71
C SER A 19 -4.56 -15.03 -23.78
N VAL A 20 -4.78 -15.54 -22.55
CA VAL A 20 -5.98 -15.09 -21.78
C VAL A 20 -5.80 -14.86 -20.28
N PHE A 21 -4.58 -14.78 -19.76
CA PHE A 21 -4.39 -14.10 -18.48
C PHE A 21 -3.77 -12.74 -18.76
N CYS A 22 -4.56 -11.67 -18.60
CA CYS A 22 -4.03 -10.33 -18.39
C CYS A 22 -3.00 -10.46 -17.26
N GLN A 23 -1.71 -10.41 -17.59
CA GLN A 23 -0.67 -10.66 -16.60
C GLN A 23 -0.55 -9.41 -15.74
N VAL A 24 -1.25 -9.44 -14.60
CA VAL A 24 -1.15 -8.40 -13.58
C VAL A 24 0.14 -8.63 -12.80
N GLY A 25 1.02 -7.64 -12.82
CA GLY A 25 2.20 -7.59 -11.96
C GLY A 25 1.89 -6.93 -10.62
N PHE A 26 2.63 -7.32 -9.58
CA PHE A 26 2.63 -6.64 -8.29
C PHE A 26 4.07 -6.39 -7.82
N VAL A 27 4.34 -5.16 -7.38
CA VAL A 27 5.61 -4.77 -6.74
C VAL A 27 5.33 -3.95 -5.48
N SER A 28 6.17 -4.13 -4.46
CA SER A 28 6.08 -3.33 -3.23
C SER A 28 7.43 -3.13 -2.54
N ASN A 29 7.59 -1.99 -1.87
CA ASN A 29 8.76 -1.65 -1.04
C ASN A 29 8.40 -1.22 0.39
N ILE A 30 7.20 -1.55 0.85
CA ILE A 30 6.73 -1.13 2.17
C ILE A 30 7.43 -1.93 3.28
N ASN A 31 7.59 -1.31 4.45
CA ASN A 31 7.83 -2.02 5.69
C ASN A 31 6.49 -2.60 6.19
N THR A 32 6.42 -3.92 6.28
CA THR A 32 5.19 -4.65 6.61
C THR A 32 4.94 -4.79 8.13
N LYS A 33 5.85 -4.33 8.99
CA LYS A 33 5.70 -4.46 10.44
C LYS A 33 4.86 -3.34 11.02
N LEU A 34 3.80 -3.70 11.76
CA LEU A 34 3.00 -2.74 12.49
C LEU A 34 3.80 -2.14 13.64
N LYS A 35 3.70 -0.82 13.79
CA LYS A 35 4.31 -0.09 14.90
C LYS A 35 3.28 0.76 15.61
N HIS A 36 3.44 0.87 16.92
CA HIS A 36 2.87 1.96 17.70
C HIS A 36 3.96 3.00 17.97
N ILE A 37 3.61 4.27 17.77
CA ILE A 37 4.48 5.41 18.03
C ILE A 37 3.74 6.39 18.94
N HIS A 38 4.37 6.71 20.06
CA HIS A 38 3.96 7.82 20.91
C HIS A 38 4.85 9.02 20.61
N ALA A 39 4.23 10.15 20.29
CA ALA A 39 4.96 11.36 19.93
C ALA A 39 4.34 12.61 20.55
N GLU A 40 5.17 13.62 20.79
CA GLU A 40 4.69 14.98 20.89
C GLU A 40 4.53 15.54 19.48
N VAL A 41 3.35 16.10 19.18
CA VAL A 41 3.01 16.62 17.86
C VAL A 41 2.68 18.11 18.00
N GLY A 42 3.49 18.94 17.34
CA GLY A 42 3.35 20.39 17.23
C GLY A 42 4.16 20.91 16.04
N ASP A 43 4.76 22.10 16.18
CA ASP A 43 5.66 22.65 15.15
C ASP A 43 6.88 21.75 14.92
N ASN A 44 7.36 21.11 15.99
CA ASN A 44 8.35 20.02 15.93
C ASN A 44 7.71 18.71 16.40
N ILE A 45 8.12 17.61 15.78
CA ILE A 45 7.73 16.26 16.22
C ILE A 45 8.89 15.62 16.94
N GLU A 46 8.58 15.12 18.14
CA GLU A 46 9.50 14.34 18.94
C GLU A 46 8.89 12.96 19.20
N VAL A 47 9.61 11.91 18.79
CA VAL A 47 9.22 10.53 19.10
C VAL A 47 9.66 10.22 20.51
N GLN A 48 8.70 10.06 21.40
CA GLN A 48 8.97 9.69 22.79
C GLN A 48 9.11 8.18 22.95
N PHE A 49 8.36 7.41 22.17
CA PHE A 49 8.38 5.95 22.25
C PHE A 49 8.01 5.30 20.92
N THR A 50 8.57 4.12 20.67
CA THR A 50 8.20 3.27 19.54
C THR A 50 8.25 1.81 19.98
N GLU A 51 7.19 1.07 19.67
CA GLU A 51 7.16 -0.37 19.81
C GLU A 51 6.71 -1.02 18.51
N VAL A 52 7.22 -2.23 18.26
CA VAL A 52 6.75 -3.10 17.19
C VAL A 52 5.65 -3.97 17.77
N LEU A 53 4.49 -3.97 17.13
CA LEU A 53 3.32 -4.75 17.54
C LEU A 53 3.33 -6.12 16.87
N ASP A 54 2.48 -7.03 17.35
CA ASP A 54 2.44 -8.42 16.88
C ASP A 54 1.60 -8.57 15.60
N TYR A 55 1.99 -7.84 14.56
CA TYR A 55 1.40 -7.95 13.23
C TYR A 55 2.40 -7.63 12.12
N ASP A 56 2.46 -8.53 11.14
CA ASP A 56 3.21 -8.37 9.90
C ASP A 56 2.26 -8.52 8.69
N ALA A 57 2.06 -7.43 7.95
CA ALA A 57 1.17 -7.40 6.78
C ALA A 57 1.66 -8.26 5.60
N SER A 58 2.87 -8.82 5.66
CA SER A 58 3.46 -9.57 4.55
C SER A 58 2.61 -10.78 4.16
N ASP A 59 2.03 -11.50 5.11
CA ASP A 59 1.21 -12.68 4.82
C ASP A 59 -0.12 -12.31 4.17
N PHE A 60 -0.79 -11.28 4.69
CA PHE A 60 -1.99 -10.73 4.06
C PHE A 60 -1.71 -10.26 2.62
N ILE A 61 -0.62 -9.52 2.41
CA ILE A 61 -0.24 -9.03 1.07
C ILE A 61 0.11 -10.20 0.14
N LYS A 62 0.82 -11.22 0.63
CA LYS A 62 1.11 -12.44 -0.16
C LYS A 62 -0.17 -13.11 -0.64
N GLN A 63 -1.17 -13.25 0.24
CA GLN A 63 -2.47 -13.83 -0.09
C GLN A 63 -3.23 -12.96 -1.10
N LEU A 64 -3.31 -11.65 -0.85
CA LEU A 64 -3.98 -10.69 -1.73
C LEU A 64 -3.43 -10.71 -3.16
N THR A 65 -2.12 -10.96 -3.29
CA THR A 65 -1.38 -10.88 -4.55
C THR A 65 -1.07 -12.24 -5.17
N ILE A 66 -1.70 -13.33 -4.70
CA ILE A 66 -1.35 -14.71 -5.08
C ILE A 66 -1.48 -14.99 -6.59
N GLN A 67 -2.39 -14.30 -7.27
CA GLN A 67 -2.63 -14.45 -8.72
C GLN A 67 -1.77 -13.49 -9.57
N THR A 68 -0.93 -12.66 -8.95
CA THR A 68 -0.11 -11.67 -9.66
C THR A 68 1.30 -12.19 -9.91
N LYS A 69 1.92 -11.72 -10.99
CA LYS A 69 3.35 -11.89 -11.22
C LYS A 69 4.12 -10.96 -10.28
N LYS A 70 5.21 -11.45 -9.67
CA LYS A 70 6.06 -10.67 -8.76
C LYS A 70 7.47 -10.55 -9.35
N PRO A 71 7.69 -9.70 -10.37
CA PRO A 71 9.02 -9.54 -10.93
C PRO A 71 9.93 -8.79 -9.96
N ASN A 72 11.22 -9.05 -10.08
CA ASN A 72 12.26 -8.44 -9.24
C ASN A 72 12.74 -7.11 -9.84
N ASP A 73 13.59 -6.41 -9.09
CA ASP A 73 14.39 -5.28 -9.55
C ASP A 73 13.59 -4.03 -9.97
N PHE A 74 12.40 -3.82 -9.40
CA PHE A 74 11.66 -2.56 -9.56
C PHE A 74 12.37 -1.43 -8.80
N ASP A 75 12.70 -0.34 -9.51
CA ASP A 75 13.32 0.85 -8.94
C ASP A 75 12.25 1.83 -8.45
N PHE A 76 11.94 1.78 -7.16
CA PHE A 76 10.97 2.66 -6.53
C PHE A 76 11.40 4.13 -6.49
N LYS A 77 12.68 4.48 -6.74
CA LYS A 77 13.12 5.88 -6.77
C LYS A 77 12.45 6.66 -7.91
N ILE A 78 12.00 5.97 -8.96
CA ILE A 78 11.29 6.59 -10.08
C ILE A 78 9.94 7.22 -9.66
N LEU A 79 9.36 6.77 -8.53
CA LEU A 79 8.09 7.25 -8.00
C LEU A 79 8.21 8.48 -7.09
N ASN A 80 9.43 8.89 -6.73
CA ASN A 80 9.69 9.98 -5.78
C ASN A 80 9.92 11.35 -6.44
N ASN A 81 9.77 11.47 -7.77
CA ASN A 81 10.10 12.69 -8.49
C ASN A 81 8.85 13.55 -8.77
N ASN A 82 8.96 14.85 -8.49
CA ASN A 82 7.89 15.85 -8.52
C ASN A 82 7.86 16.73 -9.80
N SER A 83 8.58 16.36 -10.87
CA SER A 83 8.70 17.23 -12.06
C SER A 83 7.90 16.72 -13.26
N PHE A 84 7.42 17.62 -14.11
CA PHE A 84 6.78 17.24 -15.38
C PHE A 84 7.69 16.41 -16.30
N LEU A 85 9.01 16.63 -16.24
CA LEU A 85 10.01 15.80 -16.93
C LEU A 85 10.14 14.40 -16.29
N SER A 86 9.82 14.28 -15.01
CA SER A 86 9.80 13.00 -14.30
C SER A 86 8.61 12.14 -14.66
N ASP A 87 7.46 12.72 -15.05
CA ASP A 87 6.31 11.93 -15.54
C ASP A 87 6.65 11.16 -16.81
N LYS A 88 7.40 11.76 -17.75
CA LYS A 88 7.82 11.07 -18.98
C LYS A 88 8.78 9.92 -18.67
N LYS A 89 9.84 10.19 -17.90
CA LYS A 89 10.82 9.16 -17.49
C LYS A 89 10.16 8.03 -16.69
N GLN A 90 9.22 8.37 -15.82
CA GLN A 90 8.45 7.40 -15.05
C GLN A 90 7.59 6.51 -15.95
N ARG A 91 6.84 7.10 -16.89
CA ARG A 91 6.06 6.31 -17.85
C ARG A 91 6.94 5.40 -18.72
N GLU A 92 8.05 5.93 -19.25
CA GLU A 92 9.00 5.15 -20.05
C GLU A 92 9.54 3.95 -19.26
N TYR A 93 9.99 4.18 -18.03
CA TYR A 93 10.46 3.12 -17.13
C TYR A 93 9.37 2.07 -16.86
N LEU A 94 8.15 2.51 -16.50
CA LEU A 94 7.03 1.60 -16.21
C LEU A 94 6.67 0.73 -17.43
N ARG A 95 6.63 1.34 -18.62
CA ARG A 95 6.37 0.65 -19.87
C ARG A 95 7.45 -0.39 -20.18
N GLU A 96 8.73 -0.02 -20.10
CA GLU A 96 9.86 -0.93 -20.32
C GLU A 96 9.87 -2.08 -19.31
N TYR A 97 9.66 -1.77 -18.04
CA TYR A 97 9.57 -2.77 -16.98
C TYR A 97 8.43 -3.75 -17.23
N CYS A 98 7.24 -3.27 -17.62
CA CYS A 98 6.10 -4.11 -17.93
C CYS A 98 6.36 -4.98 -19.16
N ASN A 99 6.86 -4.40 -20.26
CA ASN A 99 7.16 -5.13 -21.49
C ASN A 99 8.22 -6.21 -21.28
N LYS A 100 9.32 -5.90 -20.59
CA LYS A 100 10.38 -6.86 -20.23
C LYS A 100 9.82 -8.05 -19.45
N ASN A 101 8.83 -7.79 -18.60
CA ASN A 101 8.22 -8.80 -17.74
C ASN A 101 6.91 -9.37 -18.29
N ASN A 102 6.53 -9.07 -19.54
CA ASN A 102 5.27 -9.51 -20.14
C ASN A 102 4.03 -9.20 -19.26
N ILE A 103 4.01 -8.01 -18.66
CA ILE A 103 2.92 -7.53 -17.79
C ILE A 103 2.08 -6.53 -18.58
N GLU A 104 0.76 -6.65 -18.51
CA GLU A 104 -0.16 -5.68 -19.13
C GLU A 104 -0.59 -4.59 -18.14
N LYS A 105 -0.61 -4.92 -16.85
CA LYS A 105 -1.00 -4.03 -15.76
C LYS A 105 -0.10 -4.26 -14.55
N LEU A 106 0.51 -3.21 -14.02
CA LEU A 106 1.37 -3.30 -12.84
C LEU A 106 0.71 -2.58 -11.67
N ILE A 107 0.40 -3.31 -10.60
CA ILE A 107 -0.04 -2.76 -9.32
C ILE A 107 1.21 -2.50 -8.47
N ILE A 108 1.28 -1.31 -7.88
CA ILE A 108 2.45 -0.82 -7.15
C ILE A 108 2.00 -0.33 -5.77
N LEU A 109 2.48 -0.99 -4.71
CA LEU A 109 2.23 -0.59 -3.32
C LEU A 109 3.50 0.00 -2.73
N TYR A 110 3.52 1.31 -2.49
CA TYR A 110 4.73 2.03 -2.10
C TYR A 110 4.46 3.09 -1.03
N ARG A 111 5.51 3.54 -0.35
CA ARG A 111 5.44 4.68 0.57
C ARG A 111 5.09 5.96 -0.19
N ASN A 112 4.06 6.66 0.25
CA ASN A 112 3.72 8.00 -0.18
C ASN A 112 4.90 8.94 0.09
N PRO A 113 5.55 9.50 -0.94
CA PRO A 113 6.65 10.45 -0.76
C PRO A 113 6.17 11.84 -0.33
N PHE A 114 4.88 12.16 -0.46
CA PHE A 114 4.34 13.49 -0.22
C PHE A 114 3.19 13.48 0.78
N PHE A 115 3.26 14.37 1.78
CA PHE A 115 2.08 14.76 2.52
C PHE A 115 1.47 15.99 1.86
N ALA A 116 0.14 16.13 1.91
CA ALA A 116 -0.49 17.37 1.48
C ALA A 116 0.12 18.54 2.28
N GLN A 117 0.31 19.71 1.64
CA GLN A 117 0.90 20.90 2.30
C GLN A 117 0.15 21.30 3.58
N ASN A 118 -1.16 21.01 3.61
CA ASN A 118 -2.09 21.26 4.72
C ASN A 118 -2.31 20.04 5.61
N SER A 119 -1.58 18.94 5.40
CA SER A 119 -1.66 17.80 6.30
C SER A 119 -1.19 18.24 7.69
N PRO A 120 -2.00 18.08 8.74
CA PRO A 120 -1.56 18.36 10.12
C PRO A 120 -0.43 17.42 10.56
N TYR A 121 -0.11 16.43 9.72
CA TYR A 121 0.88 15.40 9.93
C TYR A 121 2.04 15.47 8.95
N ARG A 122 2.15 16.57 8.17
CA ARG A 122 3.28 16.79 7.27
C ARG A 122 4.63 16.69 7.99
N ASN A 123 4.69 17.10 9.26
CA ASN A 123 5.91 17.08 10.05
C ASN A 123 6.27 15.62 10.49
N LEU A 124 5.35 14.64 10.36
CA LEU A 124 5.59 13.22 10.69
C LEU A 124 6.35 12.48 9.58
N HIS A 125 6.78 13.18 8.51
CA HIS A 125 7.50 12.57 7.39
C HIS A 125 8.79 11.87 7.82
N ASN A 126 9.45 12.38 8.87
CA ASN A 126 10.67 11.81 9.45
C ASN A 126 10.46 10.49 10.19
N LEU A 127 9.22 10.13 10.52
CA LEU A 127 8.95 8.88 11.21
C LEU A 127 9.18 7.70 10.25
N LYS A 128 9.95 6.68 10.66
CA LYS A 128 10.35 5.55 9.78
C LYS A 128 9.34 4.39 9.84
N PHE A 129 8.11 4.64 9.40
CA PHE A 129 7.06 3.63 9.23
C PHE A 129 6.16 3.95 8.02
N ASP A 130 5.56 2.90 7.43
CA ASP A 130 4.65 3.00 6.29
C ASP A 130 3.18 3.06 6.71
N PHE A 131 2.85 2.42 7.81
CA PHE A 131 1.56 2.48 8.47
C PHE A 131 1.73 2.21 9.96
N GLY A 132 0.73 2.57 10.75
CA GLY A 132 0.75 2.21 12.16
C GLY A 132 -0.23 2.97 13.01
N ILE A 133 -0.01 2.85 14.32
CA ILE A 133 -0.82 3.46 15.35
C ILE A 133 0.00 4.62 15.92
N LEU A 134 -0.52 5.84 15.80
CA LEU A 134 0.07 7.04 16.40
C LEU A 134 -0.79 7.47 17.59
N THR A 135 -0.13 7.70 18.72
CA THR A 135 -0.71 8.35 19.90
C THR A 135 0.04 9.64 20.19
N GLN A 136 -0.62 10.58 20.89
CA GLN A 136 -0.05 11.90 21.16
C GLN A 136 -0.11 12.23 22.65
N GLU A 137 0.95 12.83 23.17
CA GLU A 137 1.04 13.21 24.60
C GLU A 137 -0.14 14.10 25.05
N ARG A 138 -0.48 15.10 24.23
CA ARG A 138 -1.56 16.07 24.52
C ARG A 138 -2.96 15.51 24.26
N LYS A 139 -3.08 14.37 23.57
CA LYS A 139 -4.37 13.73 23.23
C LYS A 139 -4.43 12.33 23.81
N ARG A 140 -4.43 12.27 25.14
CA ARG A 140 -4.34 11.05 25.95
C ARG A 140 -5.39 9.99 25.63
N LYS A 141 -6.53 10.37 25.04
CA LYS A 141 -7.67 9.49 24.71
C LYS A 141 -7.83 9.22 23.21
N THR A 142 -6.87 9.62 22.38
CA THR A 142 -7.01 9.59 20.92
C THR A 142 -5.94 8.72 20.28
N ILE A 143 -6.38 7.89 19.33
CA ILE A 143 -5.54 7.10 18.46
C ILE A 143 -5.69 7.57 17.02
N TYR A 144 -4.59 7.55 16.27
CA TYR A 144 -4.54 7.80 14.85
C TYR A 144 -4.03 6.56 14.12
N TYR A 145 -4.88 5.92 13.33
CA TYR A 145 -4.48 4.84 12.43
C TYR A 145 -3.89 5.45 11.17
N MET A 146 -2.57 5.60 11.18
CA MET A 146 -1.80 6.22 10.13
C MET A 146 -1.64 5.26 8.95
N ASN A 147 -1.83 5.78 7.74
CA ASN A 147 -1.44 5.12 6.51
C ASN A 147 -0.64 6.10 5.64
N ARG A 148 0.59 5.72 5.32
CA ARG A 148 1.45 6.44 4.39
C ARG A 148 1.70 5.64 3.13
N MET A 149 0.91 4.62 2.86
CA MET A 149 1.06 3.82 1.64
C MET A 149 0.12 4.31 0.55
N ILE A 150 0.61 4.28 -0.68
CA ILE A 150 -0.16 4.49 -1.89
C ILE A 150 -0.24 3.17 -2.63
N LEU A 151 -1.45 2.84 -3.08
CA LEU A 151 -1.69 1.81 -4.06
C LEU A 151 -1.97 2.47 -5.42
N ALA A 152 -1.03 2.31 -6.35
CA ALA A 152 -1.17 2.78 -7.71
C ALA A 152 -1.22 1.60 -8.68
N TYR A 153 -1.71 1.84 -9.89
CA TYR A 153 -1.64 0.89 -10.99
C TYR A 153 -1.22 1.60 -12.27
N TYR A 154 -0.41 0.92 -13.07
CA TYR A 154 -0.02 1.34 -14.41
C TYR A 154 -0.59 0.36 -15.43
N ASN A 155 -1.32 0.87 -16.43
CA ASN A 155 -1.83 0.07 -17.53
C ASN A 155 -1.03 0.37 -18.80
N VAL A 156 -0.40 -0.65 -19.38
CA VAL A 156 0.46 -0.50 -20.58
C VAL A 156 -0.32 0.06 -21.76
N LYS A 157 -1.61 -0.31 -21.91
CA LYS A 157 -2.45 0.17 -23.02
C LYS A 157 -2.79 1.65 -22.89
N GLU A 158 -2.97 2.13 -21.67
CA GLU A 158 -3.32 3.53 -21.40
C GLU A 158 -2.10 4.43 -21.23
N ASP A 159 -0.93 3.83 -20.99
CA ASP A 159 0.33 4.49 -20.66
C ASP A 159 0.18 5.52 -19.54
N LYS A 160 -0.56 5.16 -18.48
CA LYS A 160 -0.85 6.04 -17.35
C LYS A 160 -0.67 5.31 -16.02
N LEU A 161 0.00 6.00 -15.09
CA LEU A 161 0.02 5.64 -13.68
C LEU A 161 -1.15 6.33 -12.99
N LEU A 162 -2.02 5.55 -12.37
CA LEU A 162 -3.23 6.01 -11.70
C LEU A 162 -3.26 5.47 -10.28
N SER A 163 -4.02 6.10 -9.39
CA SER A 163 -4.27 5.61 -8.02
C SER A 163 -5.74 5.26 -7.85
N THR A 164 -6.03 4.28 -7.00
CA THR A 164 -7.40 3.85 -6.70
C THR A 164 -8.02 4.73 -5.64
N PHE A 165 -8.75 5.76 -6.04
CA PHE A 165 -9.45 6.62 -5.08
C PHE A 165 -10.85 6.09 -4.77
N LEU A 166 -10.95 5.13 -3.86
CA LEU A 166 -12.23 4.86 -3.19
C LEU A 166 -12.57 6.03 -2.24
N SER A 167 -13.86 6.33 -2.10
CA SER A 167 -14.36 7.43 -1.27
C SER A 167 -14.55 7.01 0.19
N GLY A 168 -14.59 8.02 1.08
CA GLY A 168 -14.96 7.84 2.48
C GLY A 168 -14.03 6.93 3.28
N GLU A 169 -14.61 6.05 4.10
CA GLU A 169 -13.84 5.17 4.99
C GLU A 169 -13.12 4.03 4.26
N ASN A 170 -13.53 3.74 3.03
CA ASN A 170 -12.91 2.68 2.23
C ASN A 170 -11.66 3.16 1.48
N SER A 171 -11.35 4.46 1.53
CA SER A 171 -10.16 5.01 0.90
C SER A 171 -8.89 4.49 1.57
N PHE A 172 -8.07 3.76 0.82
CA PHE A 172 -6.75 3.37 1.32
C PHE A 172 -5.85 4.60 1.49
N HIS A 173 -5.92 5.55 0.55
CA HIS A 173 -5.07 6.75 0.52
C HIS A 173 -5.36 7.80 1.61
N LYS A 174 -6.35 7.57 2.47
CA LYS A 174 -6.58 8.46 3.62
C LYS A 174 -5.41 8.33 4.59
N GLU A 175 -4.73 9.46 4.83
CA GLU A 175 -3.51 9.53 5.64
C GLU A 175 -3.72 9.00 7.07
N TYR A 176 -4.91 9.20 7.64
CA TYR A 176 -5.23 8.69 8.96
C TYR A 176 -6.74 8.51 9.21
N PHE A 177 -7.05 7.67 10.20
CA PHE A 177 -8.34 7.65 10.87
C PHE A 177 -8.17 7.97 12.35
N LYS A 178 -8.99 8.89 12.86
CA LYS A 178 -9.01 9.25 14.28
C LYS A 178 -10.02 8.36 15.00
N ARG A 179 -9.63 7.79 16.14
CA ARG A 179 -10.50 7.07 17.08
C ARG A 179 -10.34 7.69 18.47
N GLU A 180 -11.44 7.97 19.14
CA GLU A 180 -11.45 8.40 20.54
C GLU A 180 -11.86 7.22 21.44
N LEU A 181 -11.20 7.07 22.57
CA LEU A 181 -11.48 6.04 23.57
C LEU A 181 -11.88 6.68 24.90
N ASN A 182 -12.59 5.93 25.73
CA ASN A 182 -13.04 6.45 27.03
C ASN A 182 -11.91 6.48 28.09
N MET A 183 -10.77 5.86 27.78
CA MET A 183 -9.59 5.73 28.64
C MET A 183 -8.33 6.29 27.99
N ASN A 184 -7.26 6.40 28.79
CA ASN A 184 -5.95 6.77 28.25
C ASN A 184 -5.43 5.67 27.32
N VAL A 185 -4.94 6.06 26.15
CA VAL A 185 -4.51 5.15 25.08
C VAL A 185 -3.11 4.62 25.28
N VAL A 186 -2.31 5.25 26.15
CA VAL A 186 -0.99 4.77 26.54
C VAL A 186 -0.84 4.70 28.05
N ASP A 187 0.01 3.80 28.51
CA ASP A 187 0.53 3.81 29.86
C ASP A 187 1.36 5.09 30.10
N ALA A 188 1.20 5.72 31.27
CA ALA A 188 1.81 7.01 31.54
C ALA A 188 3.33 6.92 31.70
N GLU A 189 3.84 5.80 32.22
CA GLU A 189 5.26 5.58 32.50
C GLU A 189 5.96 4.97 31.28
N SER A 190 5.46 3.83 30.80
CA SER A 190 6.09 3.06 29.74
C SER A 190 5.78 3.58 28.33
N LYS A 191 4.77 4.46 28.19
CA LYS A 191 4.24 4.98 26.91
C LYS A 191 3.74 3.90 25.95
N LYS A 192 3.58 2.66 26.42
CA LYS A 192 3.07 1.54 25.62
C LYS A 192 1.58 1.68 25.41
N LEU A 193 1.09 1.11 24.31
CA LEU A 193 -0.33 1.11 23.98
C LEU A 193 -1.14 0.35 25.03
N ASN A 194 -2.14 0.99 25.64
CA ASN A 194 -3.13 0.30 26.47
C ASN A 194 -4.10 -0.48 25.58
N ASN A 195 -4.57 -1.63 26.08
CA ASN A 195 -5.44 -2.55 25.34
C ASN A 195 -4.90 -2.87 23.93
N SER A 196 -3.59 -3.14 23.84
CA SER A 196 -2.90 -3.26 22.55
C SER A 196 -3.58 -4.26 21.61
N SER A 197 -3.98 -5.43 22.10
CA SER A 197 -4.70 -6.43 21.30
C SER A 197 -6.02 -5.94 20.71
N GLU A 198 -6.81 -5.15 21.44
CA GLU A 198 -8.08 -4.60 20.92
C GLU A 198 -7.83 -3.56 19.82
N VAL A 199 -6.89 -2.65 20.07
CA VAL A 199 -6.54 -1.58 19.14
C VAL A 199 -5.89 -2.16 17.88
N GLU A 200 -4.99 -3.13 18.04
CA GLU A 200 -4.35 -3.86 16.95
C GLU A 200 -5.39 -4.56 16.08
N ASN A 201 -6.31 -5.32 16.67
CA ASN A 201 -7.34 -6.03 15.91
C ASN A 201 -8.25 -5.06 15.12
N ASP A 202 -8.65 -3.94 15.73
CA ASP A 202 -9.43 -2.92 15.03
C ASP A 202 -8.64 -2.24 13.89
N PHE A 203 -7.35 -1.94 14.13
CA PHE A 203 -6.45 -1.45 13.10
C PHE A 203 -6.35 -2.44 11.93
N ILE A 204 -6.01 -3.71 12.21
CA ILE A 204 -5.81 -4.77 11.22
C ILE A 204 -7.06 -4.93 10.36
N LYS A 205 -8.23 -5.08 11.00
CA LYS A 205 -9.51 -5.22 10.29
C LYS A 205 -9.76 -4.06 9.31
N LYS A 206 -9.57 -2.81 9.76
CA LYS A 206 -9.78 -1.62 8.91
C LYS A 206 -8.69 -1.48 7.85
N PHE A 207 -7.45 -1.85 8.16
CA PHE A 207 -6.32 -1.79 7.25
C PHE A 207 -6.48 -2.79 6.10
N GLU A 208 -6.65 -4.06 6.43
CA GLU A 208 -6.79 -5.15 5.46
C GLU A 208 -8.01 -4.97 4.57
N ASN A 209 -9.16 -4.59 5.14
CA ASN A 209 -10.36 -4.34 4.35
C ASN A 209 -10.14 -3.24 3.30
N ARG A 210 -9.55 -2.11 3.70
CA ARG A 210 -9.26 -1.01 2.76
C ARG A 210 -8.27 -1.44 1.69
N LEU A 211 -7.16 -2.08 2.08
CA LEU A 211 -6.15 -2.54 1.12
C LEU A 211 -6.76 -3.54 0.13
N LYS A 212 -7.56 -4.49 0.60
CA LYS A 212 -8.28 -5.45 -0.25
C LYS A 212 -9.20 -4.75 -1.26
N MET A 213 -10.08 -3.87 -0.79
CA MET A 213 -11.04 -3.18 -1.67
C MET A 213 -10.34 -2.34 -2.74
N ASN A 214 -9.28 -1.60 -2.37
CA ASN A 214 -8.54 -0.79 -3.33
C ASN A 214 -7.72 -1.65 -4.29
N PHE A 215 -7.19 -2.79 -3.84
CA PHE A 215 -6.51 -3.75 -4.70
C PHE A 215 -7.44 -4.40 -5.72
N GLU A 216 -8.62 -4.84 -5.29
CA GLU A 216 -9.63 -5.37 -6.20
C GLU A 216 -10.07 -4.32 -7.25
N GLU A 217 -10.18 -3.06 -6.86
CA GLU A 217 -10.45 -1.96 -7.78
C GLU A 217 -9.30 -1.74 -8.78
N ALA A 218 -8.05 -1.79 -8.32
CA ALA A 218 -6.87 -1.68 -9.18
C ALA A 218 -6.78 -2.82 -10.20
N VAL A 219 -7.16 -4.03 -9.81
CA VAL A 219 -7.21 -5.18 -10.72
C VAL A 219 -8.29 -4.98 -11.79
N LYS A 220 -9.46 -4.42 -11.44
CA LYS A 220 -10.60 -4.23 -12.35
C LYS A 220 -10.39 -3.13 -13.40
N LYS A 221 -9.80 -1.99 -13.02
CA LYS A 221 -9.53 -0.85 -13.92
C LYS A 221 -8.33 -1.12 -14.80
#